data_AF-Q8TIM3-F1
#
_entry.id   AF-Q8TIM3-F1
#
_cell.length_a   1.000
_cell.length_b   1.000
_cell.length_c   1.000
_cell.angle_alpha   90.00
_cell.angle_beta   90.00
_cell.angle_gamma   90.00
#
_symmetry.space_group_name_H-M   'P 1'
#
loop_
_entity.id
_entity.type
_entity.pdbx_description
1 polymer ?
#
loop_
_entity_poly.entity_id
_entity_poly.type
_entity_poly.pdbx_seq_one_letter_code
_entity_poly.pdbx_strand_id
1 'polypeptide(L)'
;MLENITVNDTVFMCICSGNEKALFVGLQNGRRINRNVIYTVITRSAEKNGLHVPGGHLDQKFTTRCTRHWFTTWLRRSGMDISFIKKLRGDSMNEAVDIYNHIELDELKAAYLKCIPQLGVKP
;
A
#
# COMPACT_ATOMS: atom_id res chain seq x y z
N MET A 1 -3.50 -23.38 -2.01
CA MET A 1 -3.85 -22.62 -3.22
C MET A 1 -3.03 -21.34 -3.20
N LEU A 2 -2.29 -21.03 -4.27
CA LEU A 2 -1.53 -19.79 -4.35
C LEU A 2 -2.48 -18.66 -4.73
N GLU A 3 -2.75 -17.73 -3.81
CA GLU A 3 -3.35 -16.46 -4.17
C GLU A 3 -2.28 -15.61 -4.88
N ASN A 4 -2.39 -15.54 -6.20
CA ASN A 4 -1.50 -14.75 -7.04
C ASN A 4 -2.07 -13.34 -7.17
N ILE A 5 -1.28 -12.33 -6.84
CA ILE A 5 -1.62 -10.95 -7.21
C ILE A 5 -1.10 -10.76 -8.65
N THR A 6 -2.01 -10.87 -9.60
CA THR A 6 -1.72 -10.71 -11.02
C THR A 6 -1.79 -9.23 -11.41
N VAL A 7 -0.83 -8.79 -12.22
CA VAL A 7 -0.98 -7.58 -13.02
C VAL A 7 -0.85 -8.03 -14.48
N ASN A 8 -1.97 -8.01 -15.22
CA ASN A 8 -2.05 -8.41 -16.63
C ASN A 8 -1.54 -9.83 -16.92
N ASP A 9 -2.09 -10.85 -16.24
CA ASP A 9 -1.72 -12.27 -16.39
C ASP A 9 -0.24 -12.60 -16.09
N THR A 10 0.55 -11.59 -15.70
CA THR A 10 1.92 -11.73 -15.23
C THR A 10 1.89 -11.67 -13.70
N VAL A 11 2.20 -12.80 -13.08
CA VAL A 11 2.33 -12.88 -11.63
C VAL A 11 3.68 -12.26 -11.25
N PHE A 12 3.67 -11.09 -10.64
CA PHE A 12 4.92 -10.46 -10.18
C PHE A 12 5.28 -10.88 -8.75
N MET A 13 4.28 -11.26 -7.97
CA MET A 13 4.43 -11.66 -6.57
C MET A 13 3.40 -12.74 -6.24
N CYS A 14 3.76 -13.62 -5.32
CA CYS A 14 2.85 -14.62 -4.75
C CYS A 14 2.72 -14.40 -3.25
N ILE A 15 1.59 -14.82 -2.70
CA ILE A 15 1.45 -14.98 -1.25
C ILE A 15 2.15 -16.28 -0.85
N CYS A 16 3.03 -16.22 0.14
CA CYS A 16 3.77 -17.40 0.60
C CYS A 16 2.82 -18.45 1.17
N SER A 17 2.95 -19.70 0.70
CA SER A 17 2.24 -20.88 1.19
C SER A 17 3.21 -21.95 1.75
N GLY A 18 4.49 -21.62 1.90
CA GLY A 18 5.56 -22.56 2.26
C GLY A 18 6.40 -22.11 3.45
N ASN A 19 7.64 -22.60 3.55
CA ASN A 19 8.52 -22.43 4.72
C ASN A 19 9.20 -21.05 4.83
N GLU A 20 8.74 -20.06 4.06
CA GLU A 20 9.29 -18.70 4.05
C GLU A 20 8.44 -17.79 4.96
N LYS A 21 9.09 -16.96 5.77
CA LYS A 21 8.42 -16.09 6.76
C LYS A 21 7.78 -14.86 6.13
N ALA A 22 8.19 -14.48 4.92
CA ALA A 22 7.65 -13.32 4.22
C ALA A 22 6.26 -13.60 3.64
N LEU A 23 5.29 -12.69 3.87
CA LEU A 23 3.95 -12.80 3.28
C LEU A 23 3.99 -12.68 1.74
N PHE A 24 4.73 -11.70 1.22
CA PHE A 24 4.90 -11.48 -0.21
C PHE A 24 6.26 -12.00 -0.68
N VAL A 25 6.23 -12.94 -1.61
CA VAL A 25 7.42 -13.55 -2.21
C VAL A 25 7.49 -13.29 -3.70
N GLY A 26 8.72 -13.20 -4.23
CA GLY A 26 8.95 -13.08 -5.66
C GLY A 26 8.64 -14.39 -6.39
N LEU A 27 8.03 -14.28 -7.57
CA LEU A 27 7.63 -15.46 -8.36
C LEU A 27 8.81 -16.40 -8.68
N GLN A 28 9.98 -15.83 -9.01
CA GLN A 28 11.10 -16.61 -9.56
C GLN A 28 11.84 -17.47 -8.54
N ASN A 29 11.91 -17.03 -7.28
CA ASN A 29 12.74 -17.70 -6.26
C ASN A 29 11.98 -18.06 -4.99
N GLY A 30 10.70 -17.68 -4.87
CA GLY A 30 9.89 -17.93 -3.67
C GLY A 30 10.44 -17.24 -2.41
N ARG A 31 11.33 -16.25 -2.56
CA ARG A 31 11.93 -15.52 -1.44
C ARG A 31 11.28 -14.15 -1.26
N ARG A 32 11.56 -13.52 -0.12
CA ARG A 32 11.15 -12.13 0.17
C ARG A 32 11.41 -11.20 -1.01
N ILE A 33 10.39 -10.44 -1.35
CA ILE A 33 10.45 -9.48 -2.46
C ILE A 33 11.41 -8.31 -2.18
N ASN A 34 12.11 -7.87 -3.22
CA ASN A 34 12.95 -6.67 -3.18
C ASN A 34 12.13 -5.41 -3.50
N ARG A 35 12.51 -4.28 -2.90
CA ARG A 35 11.95 -2.94 -3.16
C ARG A 35 11.89 -2.59 -4.66
N ASN A 36 12.90 -2.97 -5.44
CA ASN A 36 12.93 -2.70 -6.88
C ASN A 36 11.80 -3.41 -7.62
N VAL A 37 11.42 -4.62 -7.21
CA VAL A 37 10.30 -5.36 -7.80
C VAL A 37 8.99 -4.62 -7.50
N ILE A 38 8.79 -4.17 -6.25
CA ILE A 38 7.62 -3.37 -5.86
C ILE A 38 7.52 -2.09 -6.70
N TYR A 39 8.66 -1.40 -6.88
CA TYR A 39 8.71 -0.19 -7.71
C TYR A 39 8.31 -0.48 -9.16
N THR A 40 8.86 -1.54 -9.76
CA THR A 40 8.53 -1.95 -11.13
C THR A 40 7.06 -2.33 -11.29
N VAL A 41 6.48 -3.03 -10.32
CA VAL A 41 5.05 -3.40 -10.35
C VAL A 41 4.17 -2.16 -10.33
N ILE A 42 4.43 -1.22 -9.40
CA ILE A 42 3.61 0.01 -9.29
C ILE A 42 3.75 0.89 -10.52
N THR A 43 4.98 1.10 -11.02
CA THR A 43 5.21 1.97 -12.19
C THR A 43 4.60 1.39 -13.46
N ARG A 44 4.74 0.08 -13.71
CA ARG A 44 4.10 -0.59 -14.86
C ARG A 44 2.58 -0.54 -14.78
N SER A 45 2.00 -0.80 -13.61
CA SER A 45 0.55 -0.68 -13.41
C SER A 45 0.07 0.75 -13.65
N ALA A 46 0.81 1.74 -13.16
CA ALA A 46 0.46 3.15 -13.33
C ALA A 46 0.61 3.61 -14.78
N GLU A 47 1.64 3.18 -15.50
CA GLU A 47 1.86 3.49 -16.91
C GLU A 47 0.71 2.97 -17.77
N LYS A 48 0.26 1.73 -17.52
CA LYS A 48 -0.91 1.17 -18.21
C LYS A 48 -2.19 1.98 -17.99
N ASN A 49 -2.36 2.58 -16.83
CA ASN A 49 -3.52 3.41 -16.51
C ASN A 49 -3.32 4.89 -16.92
N GLY A 50 -2.23 5.22 -17.64
CA GLY A 50 -1.92 6.59 -18.06
C GLY A 50 -1.51 7.52 -16.90
N LEU A 51 -1.20 6.96 -15.73
CA LEU A 51 -0.82 7.71 -14.52
C LEU A 51 0.70 7.91 -14.40
N HIS A 52 1.51 7.21 -15.19
CA HIS A 52 2.97 7.27 -15.14
C HIS A 52 3.56 7.43 -16.54
N VAL A 53 4.37 8.47 -16.73
CA VAL A 53 5.18 8.68 -17.94
C VAL A 53 6.65 8.45 -17.61
N PRO A 54 7.28 7.38 -18.13
CA PRO A 54 8.72 7.16 -17.99
C PRO A 54 9.51 8.35 -18.56
N GLY A 55 10.48 8.87 -17.81
CA GLY A 55 11.29 10.00 -18.25
C GLY A 55 10.59 11.37 -18.24
N GLY A 56 9.29 11.43 -17.98
CA GLY A 56 8.52 12.67 -17.87
C GLY A 56 8.92 13.54 -16.67
N HIS A 57 8.24 14.67 -16.54
CA HIS A 57 8.44 15.59 -15.41
C HIS A 57 7.92 14.97 -14.09
N LEU A 58 8.29 15.53 -12.93
CA LEU A 58 8.01 14.92 -11.62
C LEU A 58 6.51 14.72 -11.32
N ASP A 59 5.68 15.63 -11.82
CA ASP A 59 4.22 15.62 -11.73
C ASP A 59 3.56 14.54 -12.62
N GLN A 60 4.28 14.05 -13.62
CA GLN A 60 3.83 12.98 -14.53
C GLN A 60 4.30 11.58 -14.07
N LYS A 61 5.02 11.50 -12.95
CA LYS A 61 5.57 10.25 -12.40
C LYS A 61 4.75 9.76 -11.22
N PHE A 62 4.07 8.64 -11.41
CA PHE A 62 3.49 7.89 -10.30
C PHE A 62 4.47 6.83 -9.76
N THR A 63 4.93 6.99 -8.52
CA THR A 63 5.87 6.07 -7.86
C THR A 63 5.28 5.52 -6.55
N THR A 64 6.00 4.60 -5.90
CA THR A 64 5.66 4.06 -4.56
C THR A 64 5.40 5.17 -3.53
N ARG A 65 6.15 6.27 -3.58
CA ARG A 65 5.97 7.43 -2.68
C ARG A 65 4.67 8.17 -2.97
N CYS A 66 4.29 8.27 -4.25
CA CYS A 66 3.02 8.88 -4.67
C CYS A 66 1.83 8.09 -4.13
N THR A 67 1.91 6.76 -4.14
CA THR A 67 0.87 5.89 -3.54
C THR A 67 0.70 6.15 -2.04
N ARG A 68 1.80 6.23 -1.29
CA ARG A 68 1.75 6.56 0.15
C ARG A 68 1.16 7.95 0.38
N HIS A 69 1.55 8.94 -0.42
CA HIS A 69 1.04 10.31 -0.32
C HIS A 69 -0.46 10.39 -0.63
N TRP A 70 -0.90 9.75 -1.71
CA TRP A 70 -2.31 9.64 -2.09
C TRP A 70 -3.12 9.02 -0.96
N PHE A 71 -2.67 7.89 -0.41
CA PHE A 71 -3.32 7.19 0.70
C PHE A 71 -3.51 8.09 1.93
N THR A 72 -2.44 8.73 2.41
CA THR A 72 -2.52 9.59 3.59
C THR A 72 -3.35 10.85 3.34
N THR A 73 -3.29 11.41 2.13
CA THR A 73 -4.03 12.62 1.77
C THR A 73 -5.53 12.33 1.70
N TRP A 74 -5.90 11.19 1.13
CA TRP A 74 -7.30 10.76 1.06
C TRP A 74 -7.88 10.49 2.44
N LEU A 75 -7.21 9.70 3.28
CA LEU A 75 -7.71 9.41 4.63
C LEU A 75 -7.90 10.69 5.44
N ARG A 76 -6.95 11.63 5.35
CA ARG A 76 -7.06 12.93 6.01
C ARG A 76 -8.23 13.75 5.48
N ARG A 77 -8.44 13.79 4.15
CA ARG A 77 -9.56 14.51 3.52
C ARG A 77 -10.92 13.90 3.86
N SER A 78 -10.98 12.59 4.05
CA SER A 78 -12.18 11.87 4.49
C SER A 78 -12.49 12.05 5.99
N GLY A 79 -11.67 12.80 6.73
CA GLY A 79 -11.89 13.10 8.15
C GLY A 79 -11.31 12.06 9.11
N MET A 80 -10.37 11.22 8.68
CA MET A 80 -9.69 10.29 9.58
C MET A 80 -8.72 11.04 10.50
N ASP A 81 -8.73 10.68 11.78
CA ASP A 81 -7.82 11.25 12.76
C ASP A 81 -6.35 10.98 12.43
N ILE A 82 -5.48 11.94 12.74
CA ILE A 82 -4.06 11.88 12.38
C ILE A 82 -3.32 10.77 13.13
N SER A 83 -3.72 10.44 14.36
CA SER A 83 -3.13 9.35 15.14
C SER A 83 -3.48 8.00 14.53
N PHE A 84 -4.70 7.81 13.99
CA PHE A 84 -5.01 6.62 13.21
C PHE A 84 -4.20 6.54 11.90
N ILE A 85 -4.02 7.67 11.20
CA ILE A 85 -3.20 7.72 9.97
C ILE A 85 -1.73 7.37 10.29
N LYS A 86 -1.16 7.95 11.35
CA LYS A 86 0.20 7.64 11.84
C LYS A 86 0.32 6.14 12.17
N LYS A 87 -0.69 5.54 12.81
CA LYS A 87 -0.73 4.11 13.16
C LYS A 87 -0.74 3.23 11.91
N LEU A 88 -1.59 3.53 10.93
CA LEU A 88 -1.62 2.83 9.63
C LEU A 88 -0.30 2.97 8.86
N ARG A 89 0.35 4.13 8.99
CA ARG A 89 1.61 4.45 8.32
C ARG A 89 2.82 3.75 8.97
N GLY A 90 2.66 3.28 10.20
CA GLY A 90 3.71 2.67 11.01
C GLY A 90 4.72 3.68 11.54
N ASP A 91 4.28 4.92 11.79
CA ASP A 91 5.17 5.94 12.35
C ASP A 91 5.44 5.71 13.83
N SER A 92 6.58 6.20 14.30
CA SER A 92 6.87 6.29 15.73
C SER A 92 5.95 7.31 16.39
N MET A 93 5.21 6.86 17.41
CA MET A 93 4.32 7.67 18.24
C MET A 93 5.11 8.21 19.42
N ASN A 94 5.72 9.38 19.25
CA ASN A 94 6.65 9.95 20.23
C ASN A 94 6.04 11.13 21.01
N GLU A 95 4.76 11.46 20.84
CA GLU A 95 4.13 12.56 21.55
C GLU A 95 3.55 12.09 22.88
N ALA A 96 3.59 12.93 23.92
CA ALA A 96 3.06 12.60 25.24
C ALA A 96 1.56 12.20 25.19
N VAL A 97 0.81 12.77 24.24
CA VAL A 97 -0.60 12.44 23.99
C VAL A 97 -0.76 11.00 23.47
N ASP A 98 0.20 10.49 22.70
CA ASP A 98 0.15 9.14 22.15
C ASP A 98 0.31 8.06 23.23
N ILE A 99 0.95 8.38 24.36
CA ILE A 99 1.10 7.46 25.52
C ILE A 99 -0.27 7.10 26.10
N TYR A 100 -1.22 8.02 26.06
CA TYR A 100 -2.57 7.84 26.59
C TYR A 100 -3.57 7.36 25.52
N ASN A 101 -3.23 7.48 24.24
CA ASN A 101 -4.13 7.13 23.15
C ASN A 101 -3.98 5.65 22.76
N HIS A 102 -4.70 4.78 23.47
CA HIS A 102 -4.75 3.35 23.18
C HIS A 102 -5.70 3.09 22.01
N ILE A 103 -5.13 3.13 20.80
CA ILE A 103 -5.85 2.82 19.56
C ILE A 103 -6.05 1.31 19.45
N GLU A 104 -7.29 0.87 19.62
CA GLU A 104 -7.71 -0.53 19.41
C GLU A 104 -7.77 -0.88 17.91
N LEU A 105 -7.51 -2.14 17.59
CA LEU A 105 -7.46 -2.60 16.19
C LEU A 105 -8.84 -2.52 15.51
N ASP A 106 -9.90 -2.81 16.25
CA ASP A 106 -11.28 -2.79 15.73
C ASP A 106 -11.73 -1.35 15.43
N GLU A 107 -11.38 -0.40 16.29
CA GLU A 107 -11.63 1.03 16.06
C GLU A 107 -10.87 1.52 14.83
N LEU A 108 -9.58 1.16 14.72
CA LEU A 108 -8.75 1.50 13.56
C LEU A 108 -9.34 0.96 12.26
N LYS A 109 -9.81 -0.30 12.28
CA LYS A 109 -10.44 -0.96 11.14
C LYS A 109 -11.75 -0.27 10.74
N ALA A 110 -12.60 0.06 11.72
CA ALA A 110 -13.85 0.76 11.47
C ALA A 110 -13.61 2.16 10.88
N ALA A 111 -12.68 2.93 11.44
CA ALA A 111 -12.30 4.24 10.94
C ALA A 111 -11.74 4.17 9.51
N TYR A 112 -10.87 3.19 9.25
CA TYR A 112 -10.30 2.95 7.92
C TYR A 112 -11.38 2.66 6.87
N LEU A 113 -12.27 1.69 7.14
CA LEU A 113 -13.32 1.29 6.21
C LEU A 113 -14.31 2.42 5.92
N LYS A 114 -14.55 3.31 6.90
CA LYS A 114 -15.38 4.50 6.72
C LYS A 114 -14.73 5.57 5.83
N CYS A 115 -13.40 5.70 5.89
CA CYS A 115 -12.68 6.81 5.27
C CYS A 115 -12.05 6.48 3.91
N ILE A 116 -11.78 5.20 3.64
CA ILE A 116 -11.15 4.77 2.39
C ILE A 116 -12.10 4.98 1.20
N PRO A 117 -11.65 5.60 0.09
CA PRO A 117 -12.50 5.80 -1.07
C PRO A 117 -12.83 4.46 -1.75
N GLN A 118 -14.09 4.30 -2.13
CA GLN A 118 -14.55 3.18 -2.96
C GLN A 118 -14.16 3.47 -4.41
N LEU A 119 -13.14 2.79 -4.92
CA LEU A 119 -12.58 3.02 -6.26
C LEU A 119 -13.38 2.37 -7.39
N GLY A 120 -14.52 1.73 -7.09
CA GLY A 120 -15.40 1.11 -8.08
C GLY A 120 -14.76 -0.08 -8.83
N VAL A 121 -13.65 -0.60 -8.32
CA VAL A 121 -12.96 -1.76 -8.91
C VAL A 121 -13.74 -3.00 -8.51
N LYS A 122 -14.34 -3.70 -9.48
CA LYS A 122 -14.93 -5.01 -9.22
C LYS A 122 -13.80 -6.01 -8.92
N PRO A 123 -13.91 -6.83 -7.86
CA PRO A 123 -12.93 -7.85 -7.54
C PRO A 123 -12.80 -8.90 -8.65
#